data_AF-A0A2D4K590-F1
#
_entry.id   AF-A0A2D4K590-F1
#
_cell.length_a   1.000
_cell.length_b   1.000
_cell.length_c   1.000
_cell.angle_alpha   90.00
_cell.angle_beta   90.00
_cell.angle_gamma   90.00
#
_symmetry.space_group_name_H-M   'P 1'
#
loop_
_entity.id
_entity.type
_entity.pdbx_description
1 polymer ?
#
loop_
_entity_poly.entity_id
_entity_poly.type
_entity_poly.pdbx_seq_one_letter_code
_entity_poly.pdbx_strand_id
1 'polypeptide(L)'
;VDVVDSKQEIPDLDPLGSEQSMEDVESINDFEPLFAEEQPEVEKPVTTVQPVFNLAEYHQLFLGTERIRVPEIVFQPSLIGEEQAGLAETMQFVLDRYSKDQQEKLVQNVFLTGGNVIYPGMKARIQKELLEMRPFQSSFQVHLASNPVLDAWYGARDWALEYMNREEGWITRKDYEEKGGEYLKEHCASNVYVPIRLPKQVPRTAETSASSKVPGTATNSISEQT
;
A
#
# COMPACT_ATOMS: atom_id res chain seq x y z
N VAL A 1 -62.34 29.74 -1.48
CA VAL A 1 -62.69 28.33 -1.24
C VAL A 1 -61.40 27.60 -0.91
N ASP A 2 -61.05 27.25 0.31
CA ASP A 2 -61.47 27.63 1.65
C ASP A 2 -60.23 27.41 2.53
N VAL A 3 -60.11 28.24 3.56
CA VAL A 3 -59.07 28.19 4.60
C VAL A 3 -59.48 27.15 5.63
N VAL A 4 -58.62 26.20 6.02
CA VAL A 4 -58.62 25.69 7.40
C VAL A 4 -57.22 25.26 7.82
N ASP A 5 -56.71 26.01 8.79
CA ASP A 5 -55.54 25.79 9.63
C ASP A 5 -55.81 24.62 10.61
N SER A 6 -54.86 23.73 10.85
CA SER A 6 -55.02 22.68 11.87
C SER A 6 -53.69 22.36 12.56
N LYS A 7 -53.62 22.92 13.78
CA LYS A 7 -52.64 22.79 14.85
C LYS A 7 -52.21 21.33 15.10
N GLN A 8 -50.91 21.15 15.37
CA GLN A 8 -50.37 19.98 16.07
C GLN A 8 -50.70 20.09 17.57
N GLU A 9 -51.37 19.10 18.13
CA GLU A 9 -51.50 18.91 19.57
C GLU A 9 -50.36 18.03 20.09
N ILE A 10 -49.64 18.56 21.09
CA ILE A 10 -48.64 17.87 21.89
C ILE A 10 -49.37 17.31 23.11
N PRO A 11 -49.26 16.02 23.45
CA PRO A 11 -49.73 15.51 24.75
C PRO A 11 -48.67 15.79 25.84
N ASP A 12 -49.17 16.20 26.99
CA ASP A 12 -48.48 16.64 28.20
C ASP A 12 -47.35 15.73 28.72
N LEU A 13 -46.33 16.39 29.27
CA LEU A 13 -45.30 15.86 30.15
C LEU A 13 -45.83 15.74 31.59
N ASP A 14 -45.45 14.67 32.29
CA ASP A 14 -45.15 14.64 33.74
C ASP A 14 -44.59 13.25 34.14
N PRO A 15 -43.80 13.09 35.24
CA PRO A 15 -42.50 13.69 35.51
C PRO A 15 -41.41 12.62 35.77
N LEU A 16 -40.14 13.03 35.66
CA LEU A 16 -38.96 12.23 36.02
C LEU A 16 -38.92 12.03 37.55
N GLY A 17 -38.93 10.77 38.02
CA GLY A 17 -38.51 10.42 39.39
C GLY A 17 -39.39 9.38 40.09
N SER A 18 -39.01 8.11 40.01
CA SER A 18 -39.21 7.13 41.08
C SER A 18 -38.32 5.91 40.82
N GLU A 19 -37.35 5.74 41.72
CA GLU A 19 -36.81 4.50 42.28
C GLU A 19 -36.82 3.25 41.38
N GLN A 20 -35.64 2.83 40.93
CA GLN A 20 -35.39 1.45 40.52
C GLN A 20 -35.63 0.55 41.74
N SER A 21 -36.80 -0.09 41.83
CA SER A 21 -37.06 -1.10 42.85
C SER A 21 -36.23 -2.35 42.56
N MET A 22 -35.71 -2.97 43.62
CA MET A 22 -34.89 -4.18 43.65
C MET A 22 -35.62 -5.46 43.16
N GLU A 23 -36.74 -5.34 42.45
CA GLU A 23 -37.64 -6.47 42.15
C GLU A 23 -37.26 -7.24 40.87
N ASP A 24 -36.40 -6.70 40.00
CA ASP A 24 -35.98 -7.39 38.77
C ASP A 24 -34.81 -8.38 38.95
N VAL A 25 -34.24 -8.49 40.15
CA VAL A 25 -33.11 -9.40 40.44
C VAL A 25 -33.58 -10.75 41.02
N GLU A 26 -34.81 -10.85 41.51
CA GLU A 26 -35.34 -12.08 42.13
C GLU A 26 -35.81 -13.12 41.11
N SER A 27 -36.03 -12.75 39.85
CA SER A 27 -36.53 -13.65 38.80
C SER A 27 -35.48 -14.61 38.21
N ILE A 28 -34.19 -14.44 38.50
CA ILE A 28 -33.12 -15.32 38.00
C ILE A 28 -32.89 -16.55 38.88
N ASN A 29 -33.36 -16.56 40.14
CA ASN A 29 -33.10 -17.66 41.08
C ASN A 29 -34.26 -18.66 41.25
N ASP A 30 -35.40 -18.46 40.58
CA ASP A 30 -36.63 -19.26 40.80
C ASP A 30 -36.88 -20.37 39.76
N PHE A 31 -35.87 -20.78 38.98
CA PHE A 31 -35.94 -21.97 38.12
C PHE A 31 -34.96 -23.06 38.55
N GLU A 32 -35.12 -23.56 39.77
CA GLU A 32 -34.66 -24.90 40.11
C GLU A 32 -35.67 -25.60 41.03
N PRO A 33 -36.64 -26.37 40.48
CA PRO A 33 -37.43 -27.28 41.28
C PRO A 33 -36.59 -28.54 41.58
N LEU A 34 -36.30 -28.72 42.87
CA LEU A 34 -35.91 -29.96 43.51
C LEU A 34 -36.77 -31.17 43.05
N PHE A 35 -36.26 -32.37 43.37
CA PHE A 35 -36.77 -33.75 43.19
C PHE A 35 -36.14 -34.46 41.97
N ALA A 36 -35.32 -35.50 42.14
CA ALA A 36 -35.62 -36.67 42.96
C ALA A 36 -34.41 -37.24 43.72
N GLU A 37 -34.77 -37.83 44.85
CA GLU A 37 -33.97 -38.61 45.78
C GLU A 37 -32.99 -39.59 45.13
N GLU A 38 -31.82 -39.68 45.76
CA GLU A 38 -30.71 -40.57 45.46
C GLU A 38 -31.17 -42.05 45.51
N GLN A 39 -31.19 -42.73 44.37
CA GLN A 39 -31.19 -44.19 44.25
C GLN A 39 -29.95 -44.65 43.46
N PRO A 40 -29.35 -45.80 43.82
CA PRO A 40 -27.98 -46.14 43.45
C PRO A 40 -27.85 -46.74 42.03
N GLU A 41 -26.72 -46.42 41.41
CA GLU A 41 -26.09 -47.05 40.24
C GLU A 41 -26.96 -47.31 38.99
N VAL A 42 -26.93 -46.35 38.06
CA VAL A 42 -26.88 -46.67 36.63
C VAL A 42 -25.75 -45.85 36.02
N GLU A 43 -24.64 -46.53 35.70
CA GLU A 43 -23.53 -45.95 34.94
C GLU A 43 -24.08 -45.36 33.64
N LYS A 44 -24.21 -44.02 33.59
CA LYS A 44 -24.40 -43.34 32.32
C LYS A 44 -23.12 -43.55 31.52
N PRO A 45 -23.16 -44.15 30.31
CA PRO A 45 -21.97 -44.20 29.49
C PRO A 45 -21.53 -42.76 29.28
N VAL A 46 -20.36 -42.41 29.80
CA VAL A 46 -19.67 -41.18 29.49
C VAL A 46 -19.37 -41.29 27.99
N THR A 47 -20.33 -40.86 27.19
CA THR A 47 -20.11 -40.57 25.78
C THR A 47 -19.23 -39.34 25.85
N THR A 48 -17.92 -39.58 25.90
CA THR A 48 -16.91 -38.57 25.62
C THR A 48 -17.25 -38.04 24.24
N VAL A 49 -17.99 -36.94 24.20
CA VAL A 49 -18.12 -36.11 23.01
C VAL A 49 -16.71 -35.56 22.81
N GLN A 50 -15.87 -36.33 22.12
CA GLN A 50 -14.61 -35.81 21.66
C GLN A 50 -14.97 -34.62 20.77
N PRO A 51 -14.50 -33.39 21.09
CA PRO A 51 -14.72 -32.27 20.19
C PRO A 51 -14.12 -32.69 18.86
N VAL A 52 -14.97 -32.71 17.82
CA VAL A 52 -14.56 -33.09 16.47
C VAL A 52 -13.43 -32.16 16.08
N PHE A 53 -12.20 -32.66 16.08
CA PHE A 53 -11.03 -31.86 15.77
C PHE A 53 -11.09 -31.48 14.30
N ASN A 54 -11.56 -30.26 14.02
CA ASN A 54 -11.63 -29.73 12.68
C ASN A 54 -10.29 -29.05 12.35
N LEU A 55 -9.45 -29.76 11.60
CA LEU A 55 -8.15 -29.25 11.15
C LEU A 55 -8.28 -27.92 10.37
N ALA A 56 -9.39 -27.71 9.65
CA ALA A 56 -9.64 -26.48 8.92
C ALA A 56 -9.97 -25.30 9.85
N GLU A 57 -10.61 -25.55 11.01
CA GLU A 57 -10.81 -24.54 12.05
C GLU A 57 -9.49 -24.20 12.77
N TYR A 58 -8.64 -25.20 12.97
CA TYR A 58 -7.33 -25.00 13.58
C TYR A 58 -6.38 -24.16 12.71
N HIS A 59 -6.60 -24.13 11.39
CA HIS A 59 -5.82 -23.36 10.42
C HIS A 59 -6.52 -22.09 9.92
N GLN A 60 -7.34 -21.45 10.76
CA GLN A 60 -7.95 -20.15 10.45
C GLN A 60 -7.01 -18.98 10.79
N LEU A 61 -6.98 -17.99 9.91
CA LEU A 61 -6.30 -16.71 10.12
C LEU A 61 -7.34 -15.59 10.25
N PHE A 62 -7.37 -14.95 11.41
CA PHE A 62 -8.21 -13.78 11.64
C PHE A 62 -7.53 -12.52 11.13
N LEU A 63 -8.22 -11.78 10.27
CA LEU A 63 -7.75 -10.49 9.74
C LEU A 63 -8.66 -9.39 10.29
N GLY A 64 -8.10 -8.54 11.14
CA GLY A 64 -8.75 -7.37 11.70
C GLY A 64 -8.27 -6.11 11.00
N THR A 65 -7.32 -5.42 11.65
CA THR A 65 -6.82 -4.10 11.20
C THR A 65 -5.82 -4.20 10.04
N GLU A 66 -5.30 -5.38 9.75
CA GLU A 66 -4.35 -5.63 8.66
C GLU A 66 -4.94 -5.20 7.32
N ARG A 67 -6.25 -5.38 7.13
CA ARG A 67 -6.98 -5.03 5.90
C ARG A 67 -6.94 -3.54 5.57
N ILE A 68 -6.77 -2.68 6.58
CA ILE A 68 -6.65 -1.23 6.41
C ILE A 68 -5.22 -0.74 6.58
N ARG A 69 -4.42 -1.41 7.42
CA ARG A 69 -3.04 -1.02 7.71
C ARG A 69 -2.09 -1.33 6.55
N VAL A 70 -2.28 -2.45 5.87
CA VAL A 70 -1.43 -2.86 4.74
C VAL A 70 -1.52 -1.87 3.58
N PRO A 71 -2.70 -1.48 3.06
CA PRO A 71 -2.75 -0.50 1.97
C PRO A 71 -2.32 0.92 2.38
N GLU A 72 -2.37 1.26 3.68
CA GLU A 72 -1.93 2.58 4.16
C GLU A 72 -0.43 2.82 3.98
N ILE A 73 0.38 1.77 3.83
CA ILE A 73 1.84 1.88 3.59
C ILE A 73 2.14 2.73 2.34
N VAL A 74 1.24 2.75 1.35
CA VAL A 74 1.38 3.59 0.14
C VAL A 74 1.35 5.08 0.46
N PHE A 75 0.62 5.47 1.52
CA PHE A 75 0.49 6.84 1.99
C PHE A 75 1.44 7.14 3.15
N GLN A 76 1.74 6.14 3.98
CA GLN A 76 2.61 6.25 5.15
C GLN A 76 3.66 5.12 5.16
N PRO A 77 4.74 5.24 4.35
CA PRO A 77 5.83 4.26 4.32
C PRO A 77 6.53 4.08 5.66
N SER A 78 6.48 5.10 6.53
CA SER A 78 7.03 5.05 7.89
C SER A 78 6.45 3.92 8.76
N LEU A 79 5.26 3.40 8.43
CA LEU A 79 4.65 2.25 9.12
C LEU A 79 5.49 0.97 9.04
N ILE A 80 6.34 0.84 8.01
CA ILE A 80 7.29 -0.26 7.84
C ILE A 80 8.74 0.15 8.14
N GLY A 81 8.97 1.37 8.62
CA GLY A 81 10.30 1.92 8.89
C GLY A 81 11.02 2.47 7.66
N GLU A 82 10.32 2.68 6.54
CA GLU A 82 10.90 3.33 5.35
C GLU A 82 10.77 4.85 5.44
N GLU A 83 11.89 5.56 5.26
CA GLU A 83 11.96 7.03 5.27
C GLU A 83 11.66 7.64 3.88
N GLN A 84 10.79 6.99 3.11
CA GLN A 84 10.37 7.48 1.79
C GLN A 84 9.10 8.32 1.91
N ALA A 85 8.94 9.27 1.00
CA ALA A 85 7.72 10.07 0.91
C ALA A 85 6.53 9.20 0.51
N GLY A 86 5.39 9.43 1.14
CA GLY A 86 4.13 8.80 0.76
C GLY A 86 3.64 9.28 -0.62
N LEU A 87 2.59 8.62 -1.13
CA LEU A 87 1.98 9.01 -2.40
C LEU A 87 1.47 10.47 -2.38
N ALA A 88 0.84 10.90 -1.29
CA ALA A 88 0.31 12.26 -1.15
C ALA A 88 1.42 13.33 -1.18
N GLU A 89 2.48 13.13 -0.39
CA GLU A 89 3.65 14.01 -0.35
C GLU A 89 4.36 14.06 -1.72
N THR A 90 4.48 12.90 -2.38
CA THR A 90 5.07 12.80 -3.72
C THR A 90 4.25 13.58 -4.75
N MET A 91 2.91 13.49 -4.68
CA MET A 91 2.03 14.27 -5.53
C MET A 91 2.22 15.78 -5.32
N GLN A 92 2.28 16.23 -4.06
CA GLN A 92 2.53 17.63 -3.74
C GLN A 92 3.89 18.09 -4.28
N PHE A 93 4.93 17.32 -4.03
CA PHE A 93 6.29 17.60 -4.50
C PHE A 93 6.37 17.73 -6.02
N VAL A 94 5.64 16.88 -6.77
CA VAL A 94 5.59 16.97 -8.23
C VAL A 94 4.83 18.22 -8.66
N LEU A 95 3.68 18.53 -8.06
CA LEU A 95 2.90 19.72 -8.39
C LEU A 95 3.67 21.01 -8.14
N ASP A 96 4.43 21.09 -7.04
CA ASP A 96 5.23 22.26 -6.67
C ASP A 96 6.37 22.57 -7.66
N ARG A 97 6.74 21.62 -8.53
CA ARG A 97 7.70 21.86 -9.62
C ARG A 97 7.10 22.64 -10.80
N TYR A 98 5.78 22.75 -10.89
CA TYR A 98 5.08 23.43 -11.97
C TYR A 98 4.55 24.79 -11.54
N SER A 99 4.33 25.70 -12.50
CA SER A 99 3.68 26.98 -12.23
C SER A 99 2.21 26.79 -11.82
N LYS A 100 1.63 27.76 -11.10
CA LYS A 100 0.24 27.68 -10.63
C LYS A 100 -0.77 27.37 -11.75
N ASP A 101 -0.60 27.99 -12.92
CA ASP A 101 -1.45 27.78 -14.10
C ASP A 101 -1.32 26.36 -14.66
N GLN A 102 -0.12 25.78 -14.61
CA GLN A 102 0.11 24.40 -15.04
C GLN A 102 -0.45 23.41 -14.03
N GLN A 103 -0.26 23.66 -12.75
CA GLN A 103 -0.83 22.83 -11.68
C GLN A 103 -2.35 22.73 -11.83
N GLU A 104 -3.04 23.85 -12.07
CA GLU A 104 -4.49 23.85 -12.27
C GLU A 104 -4.92 22.96 -13.43
N LYS A 105 -4.20 22.99 -14.56
CA LYS A 105 -4.48 22.13 -15.72
C LYS A 105 -4.22 20.65 -15.44
N LEU A 106 -3.14 20.34 -14.71
CA LEU A 106 -2.78 18.96 -14.37
C LEU A 106 -3.82 18.31 -13.46
N VAL A 107 -4.31 19.04 -12.45
CA VAL A 107 -5.28 18.50 -11.49
C VAL A 107 -6.70 18.35 -12.06
N GLN A 108 -7.00 18.98 -13.21
CA GLN A 108 -8.28 18.73 -13.90
C GLN A 108 -8.40 17.31 -14.43
N ASN A 109 -7.28 16.61 -14.66
CA ASN A 109 -7.29 15.28 -15.28
C ASN A 109 -6.30 14.35 -14.58
N VAL A 110 -6.57 14.03 -13.31
CA VAL A 110 -5.78 13.01 -12.59
C VAL A 110 -6.35 11.64 -12.92
N PHE A 111 -5.54 10.77 -13.53
CA PHE A 111 -5.95 9.43 -13.93
C PHE A 111 -5.22 8.37 -13.10
N LEU A 112 -5.97 7.50 -12.44
CA LEU A 112 -5.47 6.46 -11.55
C LEU A 112 -5.35 5.12 -12.29
N THR A 113 -4.12 4.57 -12.35
CA THR A 113 -3.80 3.29 -13.01
C THR A 113 -2.92 2.40 -12.12
N GLY A 114 -2.82 1.11 -12.46
CA GLY A 114 -2.04 0.11 -11.74
C GLY A 114 -2.87 -0.81 -10.83
N GLY A 115 -2.26 -1.86 -10.28
CA GLY A 115 -2.96 -2.81 -9.41
C GLY A 115 -3.38 -2.22 -8.06
N ASN A 116 -2.53 -1.38 -7.46
CA ASN A 116 -2.76 -0.82 -6.12
C ASN A 116 -3.95 0.17 -6.06
N VAL A 117 -4.42 0.69 -7.19
CA VAL A 117 -5.60 1.58 -7.19
C VAL A 117 -6.93 0.83 -7.06
N ILE A 118 -6.91 -0.51 -7.08
CA ILE A 118 -8.09 -1.37 -6.87
C ILE A 118 -8.48 -1.43 -5.38
N TYR A 119 -7.63 -0.95 -4.46
CA TYR A 119 -8.01 -0.88 -3.05
C TYR A 119 -9.29 -0.05 -2.86
N PRO A 120 -10.27 -0.57 -2.08
CA PRO A 120 -11.52 0.14 -1.85
C PRO A 120 -11.29 1.53 -1.27
N GLY A 121 -11.96 2.53 -1.84
CA GLY A 121 -11.85 3.92 -1.37
C GLY A 121 -10.62 4.69 -1.86
N MET A 122 -9.75 4.11 -2.69
CA MET A 122 -8.54 4.79 -3.21
C MET A 122 -8.88 6.12 -3.91
N LYS A 123 -9.87 6.12 -4.80
CA LYS A 123 -10.30 7.34 -5.51
C LYS A 123 -10.69 8.46 -4.53
N ALA A 124 -11.52 8.13 -3.53
CA ALA A 124 -11.97 9.08 -2.53
C ALA A 124 -10.82 9.58 -1.64
N ARG A 125 -9.88 8.69 -1.29
CA ARG A 125 -8.66 9.06 -0.58
C ARG A 125 -7.84 10.07 -1.37
N ILE A 126 -7.54 9.81 -2.65
CA ILE A 126 -6.79 10.74 -3.50
C ILE A 126 -7.51 12.09 -3.67
N GLN A 127 -8.85 12.08 -3.81
CA GLN A 127 -9.63 13.32 -3.86
C GLN A 127 -9.50 14.14 -2.57
N LYS A 128 -9.50 13.48 -1.42
CA LYS A 128 -9.29 14.14 -0.12
C LYS A 128 -7.88 14.73 -0.01
N GLU A 129 -6.86 13.96 -0.36
CA GLU A 129 -5.47 14.44 -0.35
C GLU A 129 -5.29 15.66 -1.28
N LEU A 130 -5.87 15.62 -2.49
CA LEU A 130 -5.84 16.76 -3.42
C LEU A 130 -6.57 17.98 -2.86
N LEU A 131 -7.68 17.79 -2.16
CA LEU A 131 -8.40 18.90 -1.52
C LEU A 131 -7.55 19.57 -0.43
N GLU A 132 -6.82 18.78 0.36
CA GLU A 132 -5.95 19.27 1.43
C GLU A 132 -4.70 19.99 0.90
N MET A 133 -4.12 19.52 -0.20
CA MET A 133 -2.95 20.14 -0.83
C MET A 133 -3.27 21.46 -1.55
N ARG A 134 -4.51 21.68 -1.96
CA ARG A 134 -4.87 22.76 -2.89
C ARG A 134 -5.52 23.95 -2.19
N PRO A 135 -5.42 25.16 -2.79
CA PRO A 135 -6.12 26.32 -2.28
C PRO A 135 -7.64 26.09 -2.19
N PHE A 136 -8.27 26.75 -1.23
CA PHE A 136 -9.72 26.71 -1.01
C PHE A 136 -10.47 27.03 -2.30
N GLN A 137 -11.54 26.26 -2.59
CA GLN A 137 -12.38 26.35 -3.80
C GLN A 137 -11.70 26.03 -5.14
N SER A 138 -10.51 25.43 -5.14
CA SER A 138 -9.94 24.90 -6.39
C SER A 138 -10.75 23.70 -6.92
N SER A 139 -10.82 23.58 -8.25
CA SER A 139 -11.44 22.45 -8.93
C SER A 139 -10.38 21.40 -9.31
N PHE A 140 -10.76 20.12 -9.24
CA PHE A 140 -9.94 19.00 -9.66
C PHE A 140 -10.84 17.81 -10.03
N GLN A 141 -10.35 16.94 -10.90
CA GLN A 141 -11.07 15.70 -11.23
C GLN A 141 -10.13 14.51 -11.17
N VAL A 142 -10.62 13.47 -10.53
CA VAL A 142 -9.93 12.19 -10.40
C VAL A 142 -10.75 11.14 -11.14
N HIS A 143 -10.11 10.48 -12.09
CA HIS A 143 -10.66 9.44 -12.93
C HIS A 143 -9.98 8.12 -12.58
N LEU A 144 -10.76 7.05 -12.49
CA LEU A 144 -10.22 5.70 -12.30
C LEU A 144 -10.28 4.99 -13.66
N ALA A 145 -9.18 4.33 -14.01
CA ALA A 145 -9.13 3.46 -15.16
C ALA A 145 -10.23 2.39 -15.14
N SER A 146 -10.72 1.99 -16.32
CA SER A 146 -11.74 0.95 -16.42
C SER A 146 -11.16 -0.41 -16.04
N ASN A 147 -9.94 -0.72 -16.52
CA ASN A 147 -9.19 -1.89 -16.11
C ASN A 147 -7.77 -1.48 -15.66
N PRO A 148 -7.59 -0.99 -14.43
CA PRO A 148 -6.32 -0.40 -13.98
C PRO A 148 -5.08 -1.27 -14.16
N VAL A 149 -5.23 -2.60 -14.14
CA VAL A 149 -4.12 -3.57 -14.31
C VAL A 149 -3.76 -3.79 -15.78
N LEU A 150 -4.73 -3.76 -16.70
CA LEU A 150 -4.53 -4.14 -18.10
C LEU A 150 -4.49 -2.95 -19.07
N ASP A 151 -4.99 -1.78 -18.67
CA ASP A 151 -5.08 -0.60 -19.55
C ASP A 151 -3.71 -0.14 -20.06
N ALA A 152 -2.63 -0.33 -19.30
CA ALA A 152 -1.28 -0.07 -19.77
C ALA A 152 -0.89 -0.98 -20.95
N TRP A 153 -1.26 -2.26 -20.90
CA TRP A 153 -1.01 -3.20 -21.98
C TRP A 153 -1.91 -2.94 -23.19
N TYR A 154 -3.19 -2.63 -22.97
CA TYR A 154 -4.11 -2.27 -24.05
C TYR A 154 -3.65 -1.01 -24.77
N GLY A 155 -3.19 0.02 -24.04
CA GLY A 155 -2.62 1.24 -24.64
C GLY A 155 -1.40 0.94 -25.52
N ALA A 156 -0.49 0.09 -25.05
CA ALA A 156 0.67 -0.32 -25.84
C ALA A 156 0.28 -1.15 -27.07
N ARG A 157 -0.69 -2.06 -26.95
CA ARG A 157 -1.24 -2.85 -28.06
C ARG A 157 -1.85 -1.95 -29.13
N ASP A 158 -2.73 -1.04 -28.72
CA ASP A 158 -3.46 -0.18 -29.64
C ASP A 158 -2.50 0.79 -30.35
N TRP A 159 -1.53 1.33 -29.61
CA TRP A 159 -0.43 2.10 -30.20
C TRP A 159 0.40 1.25 -31.19
N ALA A 160 0.79 0.02 -30.83
CA ALA A 160 1.56 -0.82 -31.74
C ALA A 160 0.80 -1.14 -33.05
N LEU A 161 -0.51 -1.37 -32.97
CA LEU A 161 -1.35 -1.66 -34.13
C LEU A 161 -1.57 -0.44 -35.03
N GLU A 162 -1.79 0.73 -34.44
CA GLU A 162 -2.01 1.98 -35.19
C GLU A 162 -0.72 2.50 -35.85
N TYR A 163 0.42 2.35 -35.18
CA TYR A 163 1.70 2.93 -35.59
C TYR A 163 2.67 1.89 -36.20
N MET A 164 2.18 0.68 -36.54
CA MET A 164 2.99 -0.40 -37.12
C MET A 164 3.73 0.01 -38.41
N ASN A 165 3.13 0.92 -39.19
CA ASN A 165 3.67 1.37 -40.47
C ASN A 165 4.54 2.63 -40.37
N ARG A 166 4.68 3.23 -39.18
CA ARG A 166 5.56 4.38 -38.99
C ARG A 166 6.96 3.89 -38.62
N GLU A 167 7.99 4.62 -39.04
CA GLU A 167 9.35 4.32 -38.57
C GLU A 167 9.59 4.83 -37.13
N GLU A 168 8.78 5.76 -36.65
CA GLU A 168 8.90 6.37 -35.32
C GLU A 168 8.62 5.34 -34.20
N GLY A 169 9.54 5.24 -33.23
CA GLY A 169 9.41 4.34 -32.07
C GLY A 169 9.91 2.90 -32.26
N TRP A 170 10.22 2.47 -33.50
CA TRP A 170 10.78 1.14 -33.75
C TRP A 170 12.30 1.18 -33.97
N ILE A 171 12.98 0.13 -33.52
CA ILE A 171 14.42 -0.08 -33.75
C ILE A 171 14.56 -1.28 -34.68
N THR A 172 15.11 -1.07 -35.87
CA THR A 172 15.33 -2.15 -36.81
C THR A 172 16.54 -3.00 -36.40
N ARG A 173 16.61 -4.24 -36.90
CA ARG A 173 17.79 -5.08 -36.69
C ARG A 173 19.08 -4.40 -37.18
N LYS A 174 19.02 -3.69 -38.32
CA LYS A 174 20.15 -2.96 -38.88
C LYS A 174 20.59 -1.82 -37.94
N ASP A 175 19.65 -1.06 -37.39
CA ASP A 175 19.96 -0.01 -36.41
C ASP A 175 20.66 -0.57 -35.17
N TYR A 176 20.22 -1.72 -34.68
CA TYR A 176 20.83 -2.39 -33.53
C TYR A 176 22.25 -2.89 -33.83
N GLU A 177 22.48 -3.47 -35.01
CA GLU A 177 23.80 -3.95 -35.43
C GLU A 177 24.80 -2.80 -35.64
N GLU A 178 24.35 -1.63 -36.11
CA GLU A 178 25.20 -0.46 -36.34
C GLU A 178 25.44 0.39 -35.08
N LYS A 179 24.41 0.59 -34.24
CA LYS A 179 24.44 1.52 -33.11
C LYS A 179 24.61 0.84 -31.75
N GLY A 180 24.49 -0.49 -31.71
CA GLY A 180 24.65 -1.30 -30.49
C GLY A 180 23.41 -1.31 -29.59
N GLY A 181 23.49 -2.07 -28.51
CA GLY A 181 22.35 -2.31 -27.61
C GLY A 181 21.96 -1.16 -26.69
N GLU A 182 22.80 -0.13 -26.56
CA GLU A 182 22.48 1.07 -25.77
C GLU A 182 21.68 2.11 -26.57
N TYR A 183 21.51 1.90 -27.87
CA TYR A 183 20.75 2.79 -28.71
C TYR A 183 19.25 2.60 -28.48
N LEU A 184 18.58 3.69 -28.09
CA LEU A 184 17.12 3.79 -28.02
C LEU A 184 16.66 4.91 -28.94
N LYS A 185 15.61 4.65 -29.72
CA LYS A 185 15.01 5.68 -30.57
C LYS A 185 14.21 6.64 -29.70
N GLU A 186 14.43 7.94 -29.87
CA GLU A 186 13.68 8.95 -29.14
C GLU A 186 12.18 8.84 -29.46
N HIS A 187 11.37 8.83 -28.41
CA HIS A 187 9.92 8.75 -28.49
C HIS A 187 9.33 9.55 -27.34
N CYS A 188 8.18 10.19 -27.57
CA CYS A 188 7.53 11.05 -26.57
C CYS A 188 7.14 10.31 -25.27
N ALA A 189 6.93 8.99 -25.35
CA ALA A 189 6.66 8.12 -24.21
C ALA A 189 7.88 7.29 -23.74
N SER A 190 9.06 7.51 -24.32
CA SER A 190 10.29 6.85 -23.87
C SER A 190 11.02 7.72 -22.84
N ASN A 191 11.89 7.09 -22.05
CA ASN A 191 12.86 7.82 -21.24
C ASN A 191 13.75 8.69 -22.14
N VAL A 192 14.05 9.89 -21.66
CA VAL A 192 15.03 10.77 -22.30
C VAL A 192 16.41 10.13 -22.17
N TYR A 193 17.18 10.13 -23.26
CA TYR A 193 18.56 9.65 -23.22
C TYR A 193 19.37 10.55 -22.27
N VAL A 194 19.90 9.95 -21.21
CA VAL A 194 20.84 10.58 -20.29
C VAL A 194 22.18 9.88 -20.44
N PRO A 195 23.25 10.56 -20.93
CA PRO A 195 24.55 9.93 -21.09
C PRO A 195 25.15 9.58 -19.72
N ILE A 196 25.03 8.33 -19.30
CA ILE A 196 25.65 7.82 -18.08
C ILE A 196 27.14 7.64 -18.37
N ARG A 197 27.98 8.51 -17.80
CA ARG A 197 29.43 8.29 -17.82
C ARG A 197 29.80 7.24 -16.78
N LEU A 198 29.88 5.99 -17.21
CA LEU A 198 30.44 4.94 -16.36
C LEU A 198 31.94 5.20 -16.15
N PRO A 199 32.43 5.21 -14.91
CA PRO A 199 33.87 5.24 -14.66
C PRO A 199 34.50 4.01 -15.32
N LYS A 200 35.48 4.24 -16.20
CA LYS A 200 36.24 3.17 -16.84
C LYS A 200 36.89 2.35 -15.73
N GLN A 201 36.51 1.09 -15.58
CA GLN A 201 37.14 0.21 -14.59
C GLN A 201 38.64 0.17 -14.88
N VAL A 202 39.44 0.57 -13.90
CA VAL A 202 40.89 0.47 -13.98
C VAL A 202 41.22 -1.02 -14.08
N PRO A 203 42.03 -1.47 -15.06
CA PRO A 203 42.42 -2.86 -15.14
C PRO A 203 43.05 -3.27 -13.81
N ARG A 204 42.53 -4.34 -13.18
CA ARG A 204 43.17 -4.97 -12.03
C ARG A 204 44.58 -5.36 -12.45
N THR A 205 45.58 -4.64 -11.98
CA THR A 205 46.98 -5.02 -12.13
C THR A 205 47.11 -6.41 -11.53
N ALA A 206 47.55 -7.38 -12.34
CA ALA A 206 47.81 -8.73 -11.88
C ALA A 206 48.84 -8.66 -10.74
N GLU A 207 48.45 -9.13 -9.55
CA GLU A 207 49.38 -9.36 -8.45
C GLU A 207 50.36 -10.45 -8.89
N THR A 208 51.55 -10.04 -9.33
CA THR A 208 52.68 -10.95 -9.51
C THR A 208 53.10 -11.49 -8.14
N SER A 209 52.95 -12.81 -8.02
CA SER A 209 53.48 -13.71 -7.00
C SER A 209 54.85 -13.28 -6.42
N ALA A 210 54.88 -12.88 -5.15
CA ALA A 210 56.10 -12.83 -4.36
C ALA A 210 56.30 -14.21 -3.71
N SER A 211 57.07 -15.08 -4.36
CA SER A 211 57.58 -16.32 -3.76
C SER A 211 58.89 -16.04 -3.02
N SER A 212 58.89 -16.41 -1.74
CA SER A 212 60.00 -16.99 -0.96
C SER A 212 61.35 -16.25 -0.87
N LYS A 213 61.67 -15.77 0.34
CA LYS A 213 62.93 -16.11 1.05
C LYS A 213 62.78 -15.84 2.55
N VAL A 214 63.02 -16.88 3.35
CA VAL A 214 63.02 -16.89 4.83
C VAL A 214 64.48 -16.74 5.35
N PRO A 215 64.78 -16.71 6.67
CA PRO A 215 65.48 -15.62 7.35
C PRO A 215 66.95 -15.95 7.70
N GLY A 216 67.78 -14.93 7.95
CA GLY A 216 69.16 -15.08 8.39
C GLY A 216 69.47 -14.25 9.63
N THR A 217 69.80 -14.96 10.71
CA THR A 217 70.12 -14.48 12.06
C THR A 217 71.53 -13.88 12.16
N ALA A 218 71.71 -12.94 13.13
CA ALA A 218 72.88 -12.73 14.00
C ALA A 218 73.72 -11.41 13.88
N THR A 219 73.47 -10.53 14.87
CA THR A 219 74.41 -9.91 15.85
C THR A 219 75.60 -9.00 15.48
N ASN A 220 75.56 -7.79 16.08
CA ASN A 220 76.57 -6.98 16.82
C ASN A 220 77.83 -6.36 16.17
N SER A 221 77.92 -5.01 16.28
CA SER A 221 79.02 -4.17 16.89
C SER A 221 78.94 -2.71 16.35
N ILE A 222 78.52 -1.68 17.11
CA ILE A 222 79.25 -0.71 17.97
C ILE A 222 80.32 0.18 17.26
N SER A 223 80.14 1.51 17.39
CA SER A 223 81.08 2.68 17.32
C SER A 223 81.83 2.97 16.00
N GLU A 224 82.21 4.19 15.58
CA GLU A 224 82.35 5.52 16.19
C GLU A 224 82.55 6.58 15.08
N GLN A 225 82.58 7.85 15.50
CA GLN A 225 82.78 9.11 14.77
C GLN A 225 83.91 9.15 13.73
N THR A 226 83.69 9.91 12.65
CA THR A 226 84.56 11.05 12.27
C THR A 226 83.71 12.09 11.53
#